data_AF-A0A7D9IUS4-F1
#
_entry.id   AF-A0A7D9IUS4-F1
#
_cell.length_a   1.000
_cell.length_b   1.000
_cell.length_c   1.000
_cell.angle_alpha   90.00
_cell.angle_beta   90.00
_cell.angle_gamma   90.00
#
_symmetry.space_group_name_H-M   'P 1'
#
loop_
_entity.id
_entity.type
_entity.pdbx_description
1 polymer ?
#
loop_
_entity_poly.entity_id
_entity_poly.type
_entity_poly.pdbx_seq_one_letter_code
_entity_poly.pdbx_strand_id
1 'polypeptide(L)'
;MLICDAVVAAAGKLHQSLYENDDVELDIPLIHFTYSLIQARLVNFSELVHAFPNLVQTISTKYDQLNVEEMSLDLMALECCLEQLEPKPKDLRNADNRLIWCNRVQCIRPIIQVMITLIPRPSQQQTGNGDSEAWFHAQLFGEKFTSFLQNCRTTWIRLDVVRMFIEHTCPPGQSTHPADAENAFLLSKVLGENTDFSTVRTMTVIEKFLKRCSDEMRERLIRFDISQCEICKNPLQDPVEMPCEHICCMSCANDWFHEHDVCPICREEVGVDFKVEISEKCRCALEIYNSFRNRCKSFFMELVSVYCFGEQLPNPELVRKFIGYVIKDENETEDFTPFDGQGIDVTPVIRSYILQQLLAIKDGEKEVYKHLEEYLHRASGLAEQREHFIEVCVLCVQCMEDVQTVKLLKAKEGGANVQILLASRELARTLRTIHIHQNSLTTNCLKDIAGIRAALDVLSTYLGDDFAENVKRFDALPKCLETAKHLCSNSSRSALQLFLLKQLVRHDPNGIEAVKERCKTKDLKWIMPPQFEEQDKTPDTFIVHHENYHTVREALGKAILTSNIDDLNLVIQ
;
A
#
# COMPACT_ATOMS: atom_id res chain seq x y z
N MET A 1 -34.36 -4.11 -32.59
CA MET A 1 -35.10 -5.15 -31.85
C MET A 1 -34.70 -5.10 -30.39
N LEU A 2 -33.52 -5.61 -29.98
CA LEU A 2 -33.07 -5.65 -28.58
C LEU A 2 -33.28 -4.36 -27.75
N ILE A 3 -32.89 -3.18 -28.26
CA ILE A 3 -33.08 -1.91 -27.55
C ILE A 3 -34.57 -1.57 -27.39
N CYS A 4 -35.37 -1.83 -28.42
CA CYS A 4 -36.82 -1.63 -28.38
C CYS A 4 -37.45 -2.56 -27.33
N ASP A 5 -37.05 -3.82 -27.32
CA ASP A 5 -37.56 -4.83 -26.38
C ASP A 5 -37.19 -4.46 -24.93
N ALA A 6 -35.98 -3.93 -24.71
CA ALA A 6 -35.54 -3.42 -23.41
C ALA A 6 -36.35 -2.21 -22.93
N VAL A 7 -36.68 -1.27 -23.83
CA VAL A 7 -37.55 -0.12 -23.51
C VAL A 7 -38.97 -0.58 -23.20
N VAL A 8 -39.50 -1.53 -23.97
CA VAL A 8 -40.84 -2.11 -23.75
C VAL A 8 -40.91 -2.85 -22.43
N ALA A 9 -39.90 -3.66 -22.08
CA ALA A 9 -39.84 -4.37 -20.81
C ALA A 9 -39.78 -3.40 -19.61
N ALA A 10 -38.95 -2.35 -19.71
CA ALA A 10 -38.89 -1.31 -18.68
C ALA A 10 -40.24 -0.57 -18.52
N ALA A 11 -40.86 -0.18 -19.63
CA ALA A 11 -42.12 0.57 -19.62
C ALA A 11 -43.27 -0.29 -19.09
N GLY A 12 -43.31 -1.57 -19.46
CA GLY A 12 -44.27 -2.55 -18.94
C GLY A 12 -44.15 -2.74 -17.43
N LYS A 13 -42.91 -2.78 -16.89
CA LYS A 13 -42.68 -2.86 -15.45
C LYS A 13 -43.19 -1.61 -14.71
N LEU A 14 -42.90 -0.41 -15.23
CA LEU A 14 -43.40 0.84 -14.64
C LEU A 14 -44.93 0.93 -14.69
N HIS A 15 -45.54 0.50 -15.80
CA HIS A 15 -46.99 0.45 -15.95
C HIS A 15 -47.63 -0.49 -14.92
N GLN A 16 -47.08 -1.69 -14.73
CA GLN A 16 -47.54 -2.63 -13.70
C GLN A 16 -47.43 -2.04 -12.28
N SER A 17 -46.36 -1.29 -12.00
CA SER A 17 -46.18 -0.60 -10.71
C SER A 17 -47.17 0.55 -10.49
N LEU A 18 -47.78 1.10 -11.55
CA LEU A 18 -48.71 2.23 -11.51
C LEU A 18 -50.19 1.81 -11.47
N TYR A 19 -50.56 0.75 -12.18
CA TYR A 19 -51.96 0.44 -12.53
C TYR A 19 -52.40 -1.01 -12.23
N GLU A 20 -51.92 -1.62 -11.13
CA GLU A 20 -52.23 -3.01 -10.68
C GLU A 20 -53.44 -3.68 -11.38
N ASN A 21 -53.17 -4.47 -12.44
CA ASN A 21 -54.12 -5.26 -13.25
C ASN A 21 -54.86 -4.60 -14.43
N ASP A 22 -54.43 -3.46 -14.97
CA ASP A 22 -54.89 -2.98 -16.28
C ASP A 22 -54.13 -3.62 -17.47
N ASP A 23 -54.79 -3.73 -18.63
CA ASP A 23 -54.17 -4.15 -19.89
C ASP A 23 -53.05 -3.15 -20.27
N VAL A 24 -51.85 -3.66 -20.57
CA VAL A 24 -50.66 -2.83 -20.84
C VAL A 24 -50.84 -2.00 -22.11
N GLU A 25 -51.30 -0.75 -21.96
CA GLU A 25 -51.36 0.23 -23.05
C GLU A 25 -50.14 1.17 -22.95
N LEU A 26 -49.11 0.90 -23.75
CA LEU A 26 -47.90 1.72 -23.80
C LEU A 26 -48.14 2.98 -24.65
N ASP A 27 -48.25 4.13 -24.00
CA ASP A 27 -48.35 5.42 -24.68
C ASP A 27 -46.98 6.07 -24.93
N ILE A 28 -46.95 7.07 -25.82
CA ILE A 28 -45.73 7.80 -26.19
C ILE A 28 -45.08 8.49 -24.97
N PRO A 29 -45.83 9.21 -24.10
CA PRO A 29 -45.27 9.80 -22.88
C PRO A 29 -44.55 8.80 -21.97
N LEU A 30 -45.15 7.64 -21.70
CA LEU A 30 -44.55 6.60 -20.86
C LEU A 30 -43.25 6.06 -21.47
N ILE A 31 -43.20 5.87 -22.79
CA ILE A 31 -41.99 5.43 -23.49
C ILE A 31 -40.86 6.47 -23.34
N HIS A 32 -41.16 7.76 -23.54
CA HIS A 32 -40.17 8.83 -23.39
C HIS A 32 -39.66 8.97 -21.95
N PHE A 33 -40.57 8.92 -20.97
CA PHE A 33 -40.22 8.94 -19.55
C PHE A 33 -39.36 7.73 -19.18
N THR A 34 -39.77 6.52 -19.58
CA THR A 34 -39.00 5.29 -19.37
C THR A 34 -37.60 5.40 -19.97
N TYR A 35 -37.49 5.91 -21.21
CA TYR A 35 -36.20 6.10 -21.88
C TYR A 35 -35.27 7.02 -21.08
N SER A 36 -35.79 8.12 -20.51
CA SER A 36 -34.98 9.03 -19.67
C SER A 36 -34.43 8.34 -18.42
N LEU A 37 -35.16 7.38 -17.85
CA LEU A 37 -34.72 6.61 -16.68
C LEU A 37 -33.67 5.53 -17.02
N ILE A 38 -33.74 4.92 -18.21
CA ILE A 38 -32.82 3.83 -18.60
C ILE A 38 -31.69 4.26 -19.53
N GLN A 39 -31.58 5.55 -19.87
CA GLN A 39 -30.60 6.03 -20.83
C GLN A 39 -29.17 5.63 -20.46
N ALA A 40 -28.77 5.77 -19.20
CA ALA A 40 -27.44 5.37 -18.73
C ALA A 40 -27.18 3.87 -18.88
N ARG A 41 -28.21 3.03 -18.71
CA ARG A 41 -28.13 1.57 -18.91
C ARG A 41 -27.97 1.20 -20.38
N LEU A 42 -28.67 1.90 -21.28
CA LEU A 42 -28.50 1.72 -22.72
C LEU A 42 -27.12 2.17 -23.22
N VAL A 43 -26.56 3.22 -22.64
CA VAL A 43 -25.17 3.63 -22.90
C VAL A 43 -24.20 2.53 -22.48
N ASN A 44 -24.36 1.95 -21.28
CA ASN A 44 -23.54 0.81 -20.84
C ASN A 44 -23.59 -0.37 -21.82
N PHE A 45 -24.79 -0.71 -22.30
CA PHE A 45 -24.96 -1.74 -23.33
C PHE A 45 -24.19 -1.39 -24.62
N SER A 46 -24.30 -0.15 -25.10
CA SER A 46 -23.61 0.30 -26.31
C SER A 46 -22.08 0.21 -26.17
N GLU A 47 -21.54 0.62 -25.02
CA GLU A 47 -20.11 0.51 -24.70
C GLU A 47 -19.64 -0.96 -24.73
N LEU A 48 -20.41 -1.88 -24.15
CA LEU A 48 -20.11 -3.33 -24.19
C LEU A 48 -20.10 -3.87 -25.62
N VAL A 49 -21.09 -3.49 -26.44
CA VAL A 49 -21.17 -3.91 -27.84
C VAL A 49 -19.99 -3.38 -28.67
N HIS A 50 -19.53 -2.16 -28.39
CA HIS A 50 -18.36 -1.59 -29.06
C HIS A 50 -17.05 -2.28 -28.64
N ALA A 51 -16.93 -2.66 -27.37
CA ALA A 51 -15.74 -3.33 -26.86
C ALA A 51 -15.66 -4.84 -27.23
N PHE A 52 -16.79 -5.50 -27.49
CA PHE A 52 -16.87 -6.95 -27.70
C PHE A 52 -17.49 -7.32 -29.06
N PRO A 53 -16.68 -7.77 -30.03
CA PRO A 53 -17.18 -8.21 -31.34
C PRO A 53 -18.19 -9.37 -31.21
N ASN A 54 -19.19 -9.41 -32.10
CA ASN A 54 -20.22 -10.45 -32.17
C ASN A 54 -21.12 -10.58 -30.91
N LEU A 55 -21.04 -9.62 -29.98
CA LEU A 55 -21.87 -9.64 -28.77
C LEU A 55 -23.37 -9.63 -29.09
N VAL A 56 -23.79 -8.81 -30.05
CA VAL A 56 -25.21 -8.70 -30.48
C VAL A 56 -25.75 -10.04 -30.98
N GLN A 57 -24.98 -10.80 -31.76
CA GLN A 57 -25.39 -12.11 -32.29
C GLN A 57 -25.55 -13.13 -31.16
N THR A 58 -24.62 -13.10 -30.21
CA THR A 58 -24.64 -13.98 -29.02
C THR A 58 -25.86 -13.70 -28.16
N ILE A 59 -26.12 -12.42 -27.88
CA ILE A 59 -27.28 -11.99 -27.08
C ILE A 59 -28.57 -12.36 -27.79
N SER A 60 -28.70 -12.09 -29.09
CA SER A 60 -29.95 -12.38 -29.84
C SER A 60 -30.35 -13.86 -29.71
N THR A 61 -29.38 -14.76 -29.74
CA THR A 61 -29.64 -16.22 -29.58
C THR A 61 -30.13 -16.59 -28.18
N LYS A 62 -29.64 -15.90 -27.13
CA LYS A 62 -30.05 -16.12 -25.74
C LYS A 62 -31.35 -15.39 -25.39
N TYR A 63 -31.58 -14.22 -26.00
CA TYR A 63 -32.71 -13.33 -25.72
C TYR A 63 -34.05 -13.98 -26.10
N ASP A 64 -34.09 -14.69 -27.23
CA ASP A 64 -35.28 -15.43 -27.69
C ASP A 64 -35.72 -16.56 -26.73
N GLN A 65 -34.87 -16.97 -25.78
CA GLN A 65 -35.13 -18.06 -24.84
C GLN A 65 -35.57 -17.58 -23.44
N LEU A 66 -35.50 -16.28 -23.17
CA LEU A 66 -35.78 -15.69 -21.86
C LEU A 66 -37.06 -14.86 -21.90
N ASN A 67 -37.99 -15.14 -20.99
CA ASN A 67 -39.17 -14.30 -20.80
C ASN A 67 -38.74 -13.05 -20.02
N VAL A 68 -38.42 -11.97 -20.73
CA VAL A 68 -37.80 -10.77 -20.16
C VAL A 68 -38.87 -9.89 -19.48
N GLU A 69 -39.23 -10.25 -18.24
CA GLU A 69 -40.16 -9.48 -17.39
C GLU A 69 -39.53 -8.19 -16.83
N GLU A 70 -38.19 -8.02 -16.92
CA GLU A 70 -37.45 -6.87 -16.41
C GLU A 70 -36.40 -6.42 -17.43
N MET A 71 -36.14 -5.11 -17.54
CA MET A 71 -35.05 -4.60 -18.39
C MET A 71 -33.72 -5.11 -17.84
N SER A 72 -33.06 -6.01 -18.59
CA SER A 72 -31.81 -6.67 -18.21
C SER A 72 -30.78 -6.72 -19.35
N LEU A 73 -31.00 -5.97 -20.43
CA LEU A 73 -30.20 -6.05 -21.66
C LEU A 73 -28.71 -5.75 -21.43
N ASP A 74 -28.40 -4.70 -20.68
CA ASP A 74 -27.05 -4.31 -20.27
C ASP A 74 -26.38 -5.37 -19.39
N LEU A 75 -27.14 -6.00 -18.49
CA LEU A 75 -26.67 -7.06 -17.62
C LEU A 75 -26.41 -8.38 -18.38
N MET A 76 -27.29 -8.77 -19.29
CA MET A 76 -27.07 -9.93 -20.17
C MET A 76 -25.87 -9.72 -21.10
N ALA A 77 -25.68 -8.49 -21.58
CA ALA A 77 -24.50 -8.13 -22.36
C ALA A 77 -23.22 -8.27 -21.52
N LEU A 78 -23.23 -7.76 -20.28
CA LEU A 78 -22.12 -7.90 -19.36
C LEU A 78 -21.77 -9.37 -19.09
N GLU A 79 -22.78 -10.19 -18.79
CA GLU A 79 -22.60 -11.63 -18.57
C GLU A 79 -21.97 -12.32 -19.80
N CYS A 80 -22.49 -12.07 -21.00
CA CYS A 80 -21.93 -12.61 -22.23
C CYS A 80 -20.48 -12.14 -22.46
N CYS A 81 -20.16 -10.88 -22.13
CA CYS A 81 -18.77 -10.39 -22.21
C CYS A 81 -17.86 -11.14 -21.25
N LEU A 82 -18.30 -11.39 -20.01
CA LEU A 82 -17.52 -12.12 -19.00
C LEU A 82 -17.31 -13.58 -19.39
N GLU A 83 -18.33 -14.26 -19.94
CA GLU A 83 -18.20 -15.61 -20.50
C GLU A 83 -17.17 -15.66 -21.64
N GLN A 84 -17.14 -14.65 -22.51
CA GLN A 84 -16.15 -14.57 -23.59
C GLN A 84 -14.72 -14.31 -23.08
N LEU A 85 -14.58 -13.73 -21.89
CA LEU A 85 -13.30 -13.42 -21.24
C LEU A 85 -12.76 -14.56 -20.39
N GLU A 86 -13.50 -15.66 -20.23
CA GLU A 86 -12.97 -16.84 -19.53
C GLU A 86 -11.63 -17.25 -20.15
N PRO A 87 -10.54 -17.23 -19.36
CA PRO A 87 -9.19 -17.36 -19.89
C PRO A 87 -8.98 -18.75 -20.47
N LYS A 88 -8.56 -18.82 -21.74
CA LYS A 88 -8.12 -20.08 -22.37
C LYS A 88 -6.60 -20.07 -22.48
N PRO A 89 -5.93 -21.24 -22.48
CA PRO A 89 -4.47 -21.30 -22.59
C PRO A 89 -3.91 -20.55 -23.81
N LYS A 90 -4.64 -20.56 -24.93
CA LYS A 90 -4.26 -19.84 -26.17
C LYS A 90 -4.26 -18.31 -26.01
N ASP A 91 -5.11 -17.78 -25.14
CA ASP A 91 -5.24 -16.33 -24.91
C ASP A 91 -4.06 -15.82 -24.08
N LEU A 92 -3.49 -16.70 -23.24
CA LEU A 92 -2.41 -16.32 -22.30
C LEU A 92 -0.99 -16.69 -22.77
N ARG A 93 -0.84 -17.52 -23.80
CA ARG A 93 0.48 -17.99 -24.27
C ARG A 93 1.35 -16.89 -24.91
N ASN A 94 0.79 -16.13 -25.84
CA ASN A 94 1.53 -15.06 -26.55
C ASN A 94 1.40 -13.73 -25.78
N ALA A 95 2.47 -12.94 -25.74
CA ALA A 95 2.49 -11.59 -25.18
C ALA A 95 1.41 -10.68 -25.79
N ASP A 96 1.22 -10.70 -27.11
CA ASP A 96 0.20 -9.87 -27.77
C ASP A 96 -1.22 -10.28 -27.36
N ASN A 97 -1.47 -11.59 -27.33
CA ASN A 97 -2.77 -12.13 -26.91
C ASN A 97 -3.05 -11.81 -25.44
N ARG A 98 -2.04 -11.91 -24.56
CA ARG A 98 -2.16 -11.52 -23.14
C ARG A 98 -2.53 -10.05 -23.02
N LEU A 99 -1.84 -9.17 -23.75
CA LEU A 99 -2.12 -7.74 -23.73
C LEU A 99 -3.55 -7.43 -24.19
N ILE A 100 -3.99 -8.05 -25.29
CA ILE A 100 -5.37 -7.92 -25.78
C ILE A 100 -6.37 -8.39 -24.73
N TRP A 101 -6.13 -9.55 -24.11
CA TRP A 101 -7.00 -10.10 -23.07
C TRP A 101 -7.06 -9.17 -21.85
N CYS A 102 -5.91 -8.70 -21.35
CA CYS A 102 -5.83 -7.76 -20.23
C CYS A 102 -6.59 -6.46 -20.49
N ASN A 103 -6.41 -5.87 -21.67
CA ASN A 103 -7.11 -4.65 -22.08
C ASN A 103 -8.63 -4.86 -22.08
N ARG A 104 -9.11 -6.00 -22.60
CA ARG A 104 -10.55 -6.30 -22.62
C ARG A 104 -11.13 -6.49 -21.21
N VAL A 105 -10.40 -7.12 -20.30
CA VAL A 105 -10.81 -7.23 -18.87
C VAL A 105 -10.88 -5.85 -18.23
N GLN A 106 -9.91 -4.97 -18.51
CA GLN A 106 -9.84 -3.63 -17.96
C GLN A 106 -10.99 -2.73 -18.46
N CYS A 107 -11.40 -2.87 -19.73
CA CYS A 107 -12.52 -2.11 -20.31
C CYS A 107 -13.86 -2.33 -19.59
N ILE A 108 -14.06 -3.48 -18.92
CA ILE A 108 -15.30 -3.80 -18.20
C ILE A 108 -15.42 -3.02 -16.88
N ARG A 109 -14.29 -2.66 -16.25
CA ARG A 109 -14.26 -1.98 -14.94
C ARG A 109 -15.15 -0.74 -14.84
N PRO A 110 -15.03 0.28 -15.72
CA PRO A 110 -15.85 1.49 -15.62
C PRO A 110 -17.34 1.18 -15.79
N ILE A 111 -17.70 0.18 -16.60
CA ILE A 111 -19.09 -0.20 -16.87
C ILE A 111 -19.73 -0.80 -15.61
N ILE A 112 -19.04 -1.75 -14.95
CA ILE A 112 -19.50 -2.31 -13.67
C ILE A 112 -19.65 -1.23 -12.61
N GLN A 113 -18.69 -0.29 -12.52
CA GLN A 113 -18.77 0.79 -11.55
C GLN A 113 -19.99 1.68 -11.78
N VAL A 114 -20.27 2.06 -13.03
CA VAL A 114 -21.48 2.82 -13.38
C VAL A 114 -22.73 2.01 -13.02
N MET A 115 -22.81 0.74 -13.40
CA MET A 115 -23.96 -0.11 -13.09
C MET A 115 -24.24 -0.21 -11.58
N ILE A 116 -23.20 -0.31 -10.74
CA ILE A 116 -23.34 -0.30 -9.28
C ILE A 116 -23.85 1.05 -8.78
N THR A 117 -23.35 2.17 -9.31
CA THR A 117 -23.78 3.51 -8.89
C THR A 117 -25.22 3.84 -9.31
N LEU A 118 -25.73 3.18 -10.35
CA LEU A 118 -27.12 3.32 -10.77
C LEU A 118 -28.09 2.59 -9.82
N ILE A 119 -27.64 1.64 -9.00
CA ILE A 119 -28.52 0.98 -8.04
C ILE A 119 -28.94 2.01 -6.97
N PRO A 120 -30.25 2.26 -6.79
CA PRO A 120 -30.73 3.18 -5.76
C PRO A 120 -30.35 2.70 -4.36
N ARG A 121 -30.02 3.64 -3.47
CA ARG A 121 -29.68 3.29 -2.07
C ARG A 121 -30.94 2.82 -1.31
N PRO A 122 -30.80 1.96 -0.29
CA PRO A 122 -31.95 1.47 0.50
C PRO A 122 -32.80 2.61 1.12
N SER A 123 -32.16 3.73 1.47
CA SER A 123 -32.86 4.91 1.98
C SER A 123 -33.74 5.62 0.95
N GLN A 124 -33.43 5.49 -0.35
CA GLN A 124 -34.23 6.06 -1.46
C GLN A 124 -35.40 5.15 -1.86
N GLN A 125 -35.32 3.85 -1.55
CA GLN A 125 -36.41 2.90 -1.80
C GLN A 125 -37.58 3.05 -0.82
N GLN A 126 -37.34 3.65 0.37
CA GLN A 126 -38.36 3.78 1.42
C GLN A 126 -38.98 5.17 1.54
N THR A 127 -38.39 6.21 0.92
CA THR A 127 -38.86 7.60 1.05
C THR A 127 -39.46 8.10 -0.25
N GLY A 128 -40.76 7.90 -0.43
CA GLY A 128 -41.52 8.62 -1.45
C GLY A 128 -42.94 8.10 -1.58
N ASN A 129 -43.92 9.01 -1.44
CA ASN A 129 -45.19 8.86 -2.16
C ASN A 129 -44.83 8.58 -3.64
N GLY A 130 -45.56 7.70 -4.33
CA GLY A 130 -45.23 7.12 -5.65
C GLY A 130 -45.07 8.08 -6.84
N ASP A 131 -44.77 9.35 -6.62
CA ASP A 131 -44.73 10.43 -7.61
C ASP A 131 -43.31 10.98 -7.88
N SER A 132 -42.25 10.37 -7.32
CA SER A 132 -40.86 10.85 -7.52
C SER A 132 -40.10 10.04 -8.58
N GLU A 133 -39.31 10.71 -9.41
CA GLU A 133 -38.43 10.09 -10.42
C GLU A 133 -37.51 9.00 -9.82
N ALA A 134 -37.03 9.22 -8.59
CA ALA A 134 -36.21 8.26 -7.86
C ALA A 134 -36.96 6.95 -7.51
N TRP A 135 -38.26 7.03 -7.22
CA TRP A 135 -39.10 5.87 -6.96
C TRP A 135 -39.29 5.03 -8.24
N PHE A 136 -39.63 5.68 -9.36
CA PHE A 136 -39.74 5.01 -10.67
C PHE A 136 -38.43 4.35 -11.08
N HIS A 137 -37.31 5.05 -10.90
CA HIS A 137 -35.99 4.51 -11.16
C HIS A 137 -35.73 3.25 -10.32
N ALA A 138 -36.12 3.23 -9.05
CA ALA A 138 -35.93 2.06 -8.18
C ALA A 138 -36.74 0.83 -8.61
N GLN A 139 -37.91 0.99 -9.21
CA GLN A 139 -38.71 -0.14 -9.73
C GLN A 139 -38.02 -0.90 -10.88
N LEU A 140 -37.06 -0.26 -11.55
CA LEU A 140 -36.30 -0.85 -12.65
C LEU A 140 -35.12 -1.72 -12.20
N PHE A 141 -34.87 -1.80 -10.89
CA PHE A 141 -33.80 -2.61 -10.28
C PHE A 141 -34.43 -3.64 -9.32
N GLY A 142 -34.86 -4.77 -9.87
CA GLY A 142 -35.36 -5.90 -9.08
C GLY A 142 -34.24 -6.64 -8.34
N GLU A 143 -34.61 -7.45 -7.33
CA GLU A 143 -33.67 -8.28 -6.57
C GLU A 143 -32.85 -9.22 -7.47
N LYS A 144 -33.48 -9.74 -8.54
CA LYS A 144 -32.81 -10.56 -9.56
C LYS A 144 -31.68 -9.77 -10.22
N PHE A 145 -31.95 -8.56 -10.72
CA PHE A 145 -30.93 -7.71 -11.33
C PHE A 145 -29.73 -7.50 -10.39
N THR A 146 -29.99 -7.12 -9.13
CA THR A 146 -28.93 -6.88 -8.14
C THR A 146 -28.10 -8.13 -7.85
N SER A 147 -28.75 -9.29 -7.70
CA SER A 147 -28.07 -10.57 -7.48
C SER A 147 -27.20 -10.97 -8.68
N PHE A 148 -27.72 -10.86 -9.90
CA PHE A 148 -26.96 -11.16 -11.11
C PHE A 148 -25.80 -10.18 -11.35
N LEU A 149 -25.99 -8.89 -11.09
CA LEU A 149 -24.92 -7.91 -11.18
C LEU A 149 -23.82 -8.18 -10.16
N GLN A 150 -24.17 -8.63 -8.95
CA GLN A 150 -23.19 -9.06 -7.97
C GLN A 150 -22.41 -10.30 -8.46
N ASN A 151 -23.06 -11.27 -9.09
CA ASN A 151 -22.39 -12.43 -9.71
C ASN A 151 -21.43 -11.98 -10.84
N CYS A 152 -21.86 -11.07 -11.71
CA CYS A 152 -21.01 -10.49 -12.75
C CYS A 152 -19.80 -9.76 -12.15
N ARG A 153 -20.02 -8.98 -11.07
CA ARG A 153 -18.95 -8.30 -10.34
C ARG A 153 -17.94 -9.29 -9.78
N THR A 154 -18.36 -10.35 -9.11
CA THR A 154 -17.44 -11.37 -8.56
C THR A 154 -16.65 -12.08 -9.65
N THR A 155 -17.30 -12.38 -10.79
CA THR A 155 -16.64 -12.98 -11.96
C THR A 155 -15.60 -12.02 -12.54
N TRP A 156 -15.95 -10.76 -12.74
CA TRP A 156 -15.01 -9.74 -13.22
C TRP A 156 -13.83 -9.55 -12.27
N ILE A 157 -14.05 -9.48 -10.95
CA ILE A 157 -12.97 -9.36 -9.96
C ILE A 157 -11.97 -10.52 -10.11
N ARG A 158 -12.44 -11.76 -10.30
CA ARG A 158 -11.55 -12.91 -10.53
C ARG A 158 -10.71 -12.74 -11.80
N LEU A 159 -11.32 -12.28 -12.89
CA LEU A 159 -10.61 -12.00 -14.14
C LEU A 159 -9.61 -10.86 -13.97
N ASP A 160 -9.98 -9.81 -13.24
CA ASP A 160 -9.12 -8.67 -12.96
C ASP A 160 -7.90 -9.08 -12.11
N VAL A 161 -8.08 -9.97 -11.14
CA VAL A 161 -6.96 -10.54 -10.38
C VAL A 161 -6.00 -11.34 -11.28
N VAL A 162 -6.51 -12.10 -12.24
CA VAL A 162 -5.67 -12.80 -13.23
C VAL A 162 -4.95 -11.78 -14.14
N ARG A 163 -5.63 -10.71 -14.57
CA ARG A 163 -5.02 -9.58 -15.30
C ARG A 163 -3.88 -8.95 -14.51
N MET A 164 -4.12 -8.59 -13.25
CA MET A 164 -3.09 -8.03 -12.36
C MET A 164 -1.89 -8.98 -12.26
N PHE A 165 -2.12 -10.28 -12.07
CA PHE A 165 -1.05 -11.26 -12.02
C PHE A 165 -0.22 -11.27 -13.31
N ILE A 166 -0.88 -11.20 -14.48
CA ILE A 166 -0.21 -11.12 -15.79
C ILE A 166 0.62 -9.85 -15.90
N GLU A 167 0.10 -8.69 -15.50
CA GLU A 167 0.81 -7.41 -15.60
C GLU A 167 2.09 -7.40 -14.75
N HIS A 168 2.05 -8.00 -13.56
CA HIS A 168 3.23 -8.13 -12.70
C HIS A 168 4.19 -9.22 -13.19
N THR A 169 3.69 -10.41 -13.53
CA THR A 169 4.56 -11.58 -13.79
C THR A 169 4.96 -11.76 -15.25
N CYS A 170 4.24 -11.14 -16.19
CA CYS A 170 4.45 -11.24 -17.63
C CYS A 170 4.45 -9.84 -18.30
N PRO A 171 5.33 -8.90 -17.87
CA PRO A 171 5.25 -7.50 -18.27
C PRO A 171 5.45 -7.30 -19.79
N PRO A 172 4.79 -6.30 -20.41
CA PRO A 172 4.93 -6.02 -21.83
C PRO A 172 6.39 -5.73 -22.22
N GLY A 173 6.83 -6.27 -23.35
CA GLY A 173 8.18 -6.02 -23.88
C GLY A 173 9.31 -6.83 -23.22
N GLN A 174 9.02 -7.68 -22.24
CA GLN A 174 9.99 -8.61 -21.65
C GLN A 174 9.72 -10.05 -22.07
N SER A 175 10.78 -10.84 -22.25
CA SER A 175 10.66 -12.28 -22.49
C SER A 175 9.98 -12.93 -21.27
N THR A 176 8.89 -13.65 -21.51
CA THR A 176 8.13 -14.37 -20.48
C THR A 176 8.33 -15.86 -20.69
N HIS A 177 8.71 -16.59 -19.66
CA HIS A 177 8.84 -18.04 -19.76
C HIS A 177 7.44 -18.69 -19.92
N PRO A 178 7.27 -19.74 -20.74
CA PRO A 178 5.96 -20.38 -20.95
C PRO A 178 5.26 -20.81 -19.65
N ALA A 179 6.01 -21.30 -18.67
CA ALA A 179 5.48 -21.67 -17.35
C ALA A 179 4.90 -20.48 -16.56
N ASP A 180 5.43 -19.26 -16.73
CA ASP A 180 4.91 -18.08 -16.04
C ASP A 180 3.56 -17.65 -16.66
N ALA A 181 3.43 -17.78 -17.98
CA ALA A 181 2.16 -17.60 -18.69
C ALA A 181 1.14 -18.69 -18.34
N GLU A 182 1.58 -19.94 -18.15
CA GLU A 182 0.73 -21.03 -17.69
C GLU A 182 0.25 -20.81 -16.25
N ASN A 183 1.09 -20.22 -15.39
CA ASN A 183 0.70 -19.86 -14.03
C ASN A 183 -0.49 -18.89 -14.00
N ALA A 184 -0.62 -17.96 -14.95
CA ALA A 184 -1.80 -17.11 -15.05
C ALA A 184 -3.09 -17.91 -15.33
N PHE A 185 -3.01 -18.93 -16.18
CA PHE A 185 -4.14 -19.85 -16.41
C PHE A 185 -4.44 -20.67 -15.15
N LEU A 186 -3.43 -21.20 -14.48
CA LEU A 186 -3.60 -21.95 -13.23
C LEU A 186 -4.25 -21.10 -12.14
N LEU A 187 -3.86 -19.83 -12.01
CA LEU A 187 -4.49 -18.89 -11.08
C LEU A 187 -6.00 -18.79 -11.34
N SER A 188 -6.43 -18.70 -12.60
CA SER A 188 -7.86 -18.67 -12.95
C SER A 188 -8.64 -19.91 -12.51
N LYS A 189 -7.97 -21.07 -12.43
CA LYS A 189 -8.56 -22.33 -11.96
C LYS A 189 -8.57 -22.43 -10.44
N VAL A 190 -7.53 -21.91 -9.80
CA VAL A 190 -7.41 -21.82 -8.35
C VAL A 190 -8.46 -20.89 -7.75
N LEU A 191 -8.70 -19.74 -8.41
CA LEU A 191 -9.78 -18.81 -8.09
C LEU A 191 -11.09 -19.38 -8.63
N GLY A 192 -11.74 -20.32 -7.93
CA GLY A 192 -13.02 -20.92 -8.33
C GLY A 192 -14.20 -19.93 -8.40
N GLU A 193 -15.38 -20.38 -8.84
CA GLU A 193 -16.55 -19.52 -9.10
C GLU A 193 -17.01 -18.66 -7.92
N ASN A 194 -16.93 -19.20 -6.70
CA ASN A 194 -17.38 -18.54 -5.48
C ASN A 194 -16.21 -17.94 -4.68
N THR A 195 -15.21 -17.39 -5.37
CA THR A 195 -14.04 -16.80 -4.69
C THR A 195 -14.41 -15.48 -4.03
N ASP A 196 -14.22 -15.41 -2.71
CA ASP A 196 -14.37 -14.20 -1.92
C ASP A 196 -13.02 -13.76 -1.35
N PHE A 197 -12.49 -12.64 -1.87
CA PHE A 197 -11.21 -12.07 -1.48
C PHE A 197 -11.22 -11.46 -0.07
N SER A 198 -12.38 -11.32 0.56
CA SER A 198 -12.49 -10.88 1.96
C SER A 198 -12.30 -11.99 2.99
N THR A 199 -11.98 -13.22 2.55
CA THR A 199 -11.84 -14.40 3.41
C THR A 199 -10.39 -14.85 3.59
N VAL A 200 -10.09 -15.40 4.77
CA VAL A 200 -8.80 -16.05 5.08
C VAL A 200 -8.51 -17.19 4.09
N ARG A 201 -9.54 -17.98 3.73
CA ARG A 201 -9.42 -19.11 2.83
C ARG A 201 -8.83 -18.70 1.48
N THR A 202 -9.39 -17.67 0.85
CA THR A 202 -8.92 -17.19 -0.46
C THR A 202 -7.49 -16.68 -0.39
N MET A 203 -7.15 -15.91 0.65
CA MET A 203 -5.80 -15.39 0.82
C MET A 203 -4.76 -16.50 1.00
N THR A 204 -5.07 -17.52 1.82
CA THR A 204 -4.20 -18.70 1.98
C THR A 204 -4.03 -19.48 0.67
N VAL A 205 -5.07 -19.58 -0.16
CA VAL A 205 -4.98 -20.22 -1.47
C VAL A 205 -4.05 -19.44 -2.41
N ILE A 206 -4.15 -18.11 -2.44
CA ILE A 206 -3.28 -17.24 -3.24
C ILE A 206 -1.83 -17.31 -2.77
N GLU A 207 -1.59 -17.29 -1.45
CA GLU A 207 -0.25 -17.43 -0.87
C GLU A 207 0.42 -18.74 -1.26
N LYS A 208 -0.31 -19.86 -1.14
CA LYS A 208 0.18 -21.18 -1.56
C LYS A 208 0.48 -21.22 -3.06
N PHE A 209 -0.38 -20.60 -3.87
CA PHE A 209 -0.16 -20.49 -5.31
C PHE A 209 1.11 -19.69 -5.64
N LEU A 210 1.31 -18.53 -5.02
CA LEU A 210 2.49 -17.69 -5.24
C LEU A 210 3.78 -18.36 -4.75
N LYS A 211 3.71 -19.11 -3.63
CA LYS A 211 4.84 -19.94 -3.17
C LYS A 211 5.20 -20.99 -4.22
N ARG A 212 4.23 -21.77 -4.71
CA ARG A 212 4.46 -22.76 -5.77
C ARG A 212 5.12 -22.13 -7.01
N CYS A 213 4.63 -20.98 -7.47
CA CYS A 213 5.23 -20.29 -8.62
C CYS A 213 6.70 -19.89 -8.37
N SER A 214 7.02 -19.44 -7.15
CA SER A 214 8.39 -19.10 -6.75
C SER A 214 9.28 -20.33 -6.69
N ASP A 215 8.78 -21.44 -6.12
CA ASP A 215 9.50 -22.70 -6.02
C ASP A 215 9.81 -23.29 -7.40
N GLU A 216 8.82 -23.32 -8.30
CA GLU A 216 9.00 -23.76 -9.70
C GLU A 216 9.99 -22.86 -10.47
N MET A 217 10.06 -21.57 -10.14
CA MET A 217 11.04 -20.67 -10.74
C MET A 217 12.45 -20.93 -10.21
N ARG A 218 12.58 -21.17 -8.91
CA ARG A 218 13.84 -21.57 -8.27
C ARG A 218 14.36 -22.85 -8.91
N GLU A 219 13.56 -23.91 -8.98
CA GLU A 219 13.96 -25.20 -9.57
C GLU A 219 14.40 -25.09 -11.04
N ARG A 220 13.80 -24.18 -11.82
CA ARG A 220 14.17 -23.94 -13.22
C ARG A 220 15.51 -23.22 -13.39
N LEU A 221 15.78 -22.24 -12.53
CA LEU A 221 16.91 -21.32 -12.68
C LEU A 221 18.15 -21.78 -11.91
N ILE A 222 17.93 -22.47 -10.80
CA ILE A 222 18.89 -22.64 -9.73
C ILE A 222 18.89 -24.14 -9.34
N ARG A 223 19.94 -24.87 -9.75
CA ARG A 223 20.08 -26.32 -9.48
C ARG A 223 20.41 -26.64 -8.02
N PHE A 224 20.82 -25.65 -7.23
CA PHE A 224 21.23 -25.76 -5.82
C PHE A 224 20.36 -24.85 -4.94
N ASP A 225 20.41 -24.96 -3.62
CA ASP A 225 19.66 -24.07 -2.74
C ASP A 225 20.40 -22.72 -2.56
N ILE A 226 20.24 -21.81 -3.54
CA ILE A 226 21.00 -20.53 -3.63
C ILE A 226 20.18 -19.36 -3.07
N SER A 227 19.10 -19.56 -2.30
CA SER A 227 18.35 -18.41 -1.76
C SER A 227 19.11 -17.65 -0.66
N GLN A 228 20.14 -18.26 -0.07
CA GLN A 228 20.90 -17.71 1.03
C GLN A 228 22.35 -18.19 1.05
N CYS A 229 23.22 -17.40 1.64
CA CYS A 229 24.62 -17.79 1.83
C CYS A 229 24.72 -18.69 3.06
N GLU A 230 25.25 -19.90 2.90
CA GLU A 230 25.41 -20.84 4.01
C GLU A 230 26.35 -20.36 5.12
N ILE A 231 27.22 -19.37 4.81
CA ILE A 231 28.22 -18.83 5.73
C ILE A 231 27.63 -17.70 6.58
N CYS A 232 27.14 -16.63 5.94
CA CYS A 232 26.64 -15.46 6.66
C CYS A 232 25.13 -15.49 6.91
N LYS A 233 24.42 -16.49 6.39
CA LYS A 233 22.96 -16.65 6.48
C LYS A 233 22.14 -15.48 5.93
N ASN A 234 22.77 -14.59 5.17
CA ASN A 234 22.12 -13.49 4.47
C ASN A 234 21.81 -13.87 3.01
N PRO A 235 20.88 -13.17 2.33
CA PRO A 235 20.67 -13.32 0.89
C PRO A 235 21.99 -13.20 0.13
N LEU A 236 22.25 -14.11 -0.80
CA LEU A 236 23.50 -14.15 -1.55
C LEU A 236 23.74 -12.83 -2.29
N GLN A 237 24.92 -12.24 -2.04
CA GLN A 237 25.43 -11.04 -2.71
C GLN A 237 26.74 -11.42 -3.40
N ASP A 238 26.87 -11.05 -4.68
CA ASP A 238 28.04 -11.36 -5.51
C ASP A 238 28.46 -12.84 -5.39
N PRO A 239 27.65 -13.77 -5.93
CA PRO A 239 27.83 -15.20 -5.70
C PRO A 239 29.13 -15.70 -6.35
N VAL A 240 29.93 -16.43 -5.58
CA VAL A 240 31.10 -17.19 -6.06
C VAL A 240 30.68 -18.65 -6.15
N GLU A 241 31.02 -19.33 -7.25
CA GLU A 241 30.72 -20.76 -7.47
C GLU A 241 32.02 -21.57 -7.35
N MET A 242 32.04 -22.53 -6.42
CA MET A 242 33.20 -23.39 -6.19
C MET A 242 33.23 -24.55 -7.19
N PRO A 243 34.38 -25.23 -7.40
CA PRO A 243 34.46 -26.41 -8.26
C PRO A 243 33.57 -27.57 -7.80
N CYS A 244 33.30 -27.66 -6.49
CA CYS A 244 32.34 -28.58 -5.88
C CYS A 244 30.88 -28.10 -5.95
N GLU A 245 30.60 -27.08 -6.78
CA GLU A 245 29.29 -26.48 -7.08
C GLU A 245 28.59 -25.76 -5.90
N HIS A 246 29.23 -25.68 -4.74
CA HIS A 246 28.76 -24.84 -3.63
C HIS A 246 28.90 -23.35 -3.95
N ILE A 247 28.04 -22.53 -3.35
CA ILE A 247 27.98 -21.09 -3.62
C ILE A 247 27.95 -20.30 -2.31
N CYS A 248 28.72 -19.22 -2.25
CA CYS A 248 28.74 -18.28 -1.13
C CYS A 248 28.95 -16.83 -1.61
N CYS A 249 28.78 -15.85 -0.71
CA CYS A 249 29.05 -14.45 -1.05
C CYS A 249 30.54 -14.22 -1.30
N MET A 250 30.88 -13.29 -2.19
CA MET A 250 32.26 -12.86 -2.45
C MET A 250 33.00 -12.46 -1.17
N SER A 251 32.36 -11.72 -0.27
CA SER A 251 32.95 -11.33 1.02
C SER A 251 33.29 -12.56 1.87
N CYS A 252 32.34 -13.48 2.02
CA CYS A 252 32.54 -14.71 2.79
C CYS A 252 33.62 -15.61 2.18
N ALA A 253 33.68 -15.68 0.84
CA ALA A 253 34.72 -16.42 0.13
C ALA A 253 36.09 -15.80 0.37
N ASN A 254 36.23 -14.48 0.19
CA ASN A 254 37.49 -13.77 0.41
C ASN A 254 37.99 -13.96 1.84
N ASP A 255 37.11 -13.76 2.83
CA ASP A 255 37.44 -13.94 4.25
C ASP A 255 37.94 -15.36 4.55
N TRP A 256 37.35 -16.38 3.92
CA TRP A 256 37.69 -17.78 4.14
C TRP A 256 38.99 -18.21 3.45
N PHE A 257 39.14 -17.87 2.17
CA PHE A 257 40.29 -18.28 1.34
C PHE A 257 41.57 -17.50 1.65
N HIS A 258 41.54 -16.55 2.59
CA HIS A 258 42.77 -15.97 3.16
C HIS A 258 43.63 -16.98 3.91
N GLU A 259 43.01 -17.98 4.55
CA GLU A 259 43.70 -18.94 5.43
C GLU A 259 43.46 -20.42 5.06
N HIS A 260 42.56 -20.69 4.11
CA HIS A 260 42.11 -22.05 3.78
C HIS A 260 42.07 -22.29 2.27
N ASP A 261 42.48 -23.48 1.82
CA ASP A 261 42.42 -23.91 0.40
C ASP A 261 41.32 -24.96 0.13
N VAL A 262 40.28 -24.96 0.97
CA VAL A 262 39.15 -25.89 0.92
C VAL A 262 37.83 -25.14 0.89
N CYS A 263 36.79 -25.75 0.34
CA CYS A 263 35.45 -25.17 0.33
C CYS A 263 34.94 -24.89 1.76
N PRO A 264 34.38 -23.69 2.03
CA PRO A 264 33.84 -23.35 3.36
C PRO A 264 32.64 -24.19 3.79
N ILE A 265 31.97 -24.86 2.85
CA ILE A 265 30.73 -25.61 3.10
C ILE A 265 31.01 -27.11 3.23
N CYS A 266 31.63 -27.74 2.23
CA CYS A 266 31.89 -29.19 2.21
C CYS A 266 33.33 -29.59 2.56
N ARG A 267 34.25 -28.63 2.65
CA ARG A 267 35.70 -28.83 2.93
C ARG A 267 36.45 -29.64 1.86
N GLU A 268 35.89 -29.81 0.67
CA GLU A 268 36.62 -30.34 -0.49
C GLU A 268 37.68 -29.35 -0.98
N GLU A 269 38.82 -29.85 -1.48
CA GLU A 269 39.88 -29.02 -2.05
C GLU A 269 39.38 -28.26 -3.29
N VAL A 270 39.64 -26.95 -3.35
CA VAL A 270 39.23 -26.12 -4.50
C VAL A 270 40.27 -26.09 -5.62
N GLY A 271 41.47 -26.60 -5.37
CA GLY A 271 42.58 -26.65 -6.33
C GLY A 271 43.49 -25.40 -6.28
N VAL A 272 44.75 -25.59 -6.68
CA VAL A 272 45.85 -24.62 -6.50
C VAL A 272 45.67 -23.33 -7.33
N ASP A 273 44.90 -23.40 -8.42
CA ASP A 273 44.69 -22.26 -9.34
C ASP A 273 43.30 -21.61 -9.16
N PHE A 274 42.54 -21.96 -8.13
CA PHE A 274 41.22 -21.38 -7.89
C PHE A 274 41.34 -19.89 -7.55
N LYS A 275 40.52 -19.08 -8.22
CA LYS A 275 40.39 -17.65 -7.94
C LYS A 275 38.97 -17.36 -7.50
N VAL A 276 38.86 -16.56 -6.45
CA VAL A 276 37.58 -16.05 -5.97
C VAL A 276 37.07 -15.03 -6.99
N GLU A 277 36.16 -15.46 -7.85
CA GLU A 277 35.54 -14.64 -8.90
C GLU A 277 34.02 -14.82 -8.87
N ILE A 278 33.30 -13.74 -9.22
CA ILE A 278 31.84 -13.76 -9.26
C ILE A 278 31.38 -14.67 -10.40
N SER A 279 30.51 -15.64 -10.08
CA SER A 279 29.81 -16.44 -11.08
C SER A 279 28.68 -15.62 -11.69
N GLU A 280 28.94 -15.05 -12.88
CA GLU A 280 27.95 -14.27 -13.63
C GLU A 280 26.65 -15.05 -13.86
N LYS A 281 26.77 -16.34 -14.12
CA LYS A 281 25.64 -17.26 -14.28
C LYS A 281 24.77 -17.30 -13.03
N CYS A 282 25.38 -17.43 -11.85
CA CYS A 282 24.66 -17.43 -10.57
C CYS A 282 24.06 -16.06 -10.27
N ARG A 283 24.80 -14.97 -10.56
CA ARG A 283 24.30 -13.60 -10.38
C ARG A 283 23.07 -13.32 -11.24
N CYS A 284 23.13 -13.62 -12.54
CA CYS A 284 21.97 -13.47 -13.44
C CYS A 284 20.77 -14.32 -12.99
N ALA A 285 21.00 -15.57 -12.56
CA ALA A 285 19.92 -16.43 -12.06
C ALA A 285 19.25 -15.86 -10.80
N LEU A 286 20.05 -15.35 -9.85
CA LEU A 286 19.55 -14.68 -8.65
C LEU A 286 18.79 -13.40 -8.96
N GLU A 287 19.27 -12.59 -9.90
CA GLU A 287 18.57 -11.37 -10.35
C GLU A 287 17.20 -11.69 -10.94
N ILE A 288 17.12 -12.70 -11.82
CA ILE A 288 15.86 -13.14 -12.43
C ILE A 288 14.90 -13.68 -11.35
N TYR A 289 15.38 -14.50 -10.43
CA TYR A 289 14.60 -15.05 -9.32
C TYR A 289 14.07 -13.96 -8.38
N ASN A 290 14.95 -13.06 -7.92
CA ASN A 290 14.59 -11.96 -7.03
C ASN A 290 13.64 -10.97 -7.70
N SER A 291 13.83 -10.69 -8.99
CA SER A 291 12.93 -9.87 -9.80
C SER A 291 11.54 -10.48 -9.86
N PHE A 292 11.42 -11.77 -10.16
CA PHE A 292 10.13 -12.47 -10.15
C PHE A 292 9.47 -12.45 -8.77
N ARG A 293 10.22 -12.76 -7.71
CA ARG A 293 9.73 -12.72 -6.32
C ARG A 293 9.18 -11.34 -5.97
N ASN A 294 9.88 -10.27 -6.35
CA ASN A 294 9.44 -8.90 -6.09
C ASN A 294 8.17 -8.55 -6.89
N ARG A 295 8.03 -9.03 -8.13
CA ARG A 295 6.79 -8.87 -8.91
C ARG A 295 5.62 -9.61 -8.29
N CYS A 296 5.81 -10.83 -7.76
CA CYS A 296 4.79 -11.54 -7.00
C CYS A 296 4.37 -10.79 -5.72
N LYS A 297 5.32 -10.17 -5.01
CA LYS A 297 5.02 -9.30 -3.86
C LYS A 297 4.19 -8.09 -4.28
N SER A 298 4.56 -7.41 -5.35
CA SER A 298 3.81 -6.25 -5.88
C SER A 298 2.38 -6.64 -6.28
N PHE A 299 2.21 -7.78 -6.95
CA PHE A 299 0.89 -8.34 -7.26
C PHE A 299 0.05 -8.57 -6.00
N PHE A 300 0.62 -9.24 -4.99
CA PHE A 300 -0.09 -9.51 -3.74
C PHE A 300 -0.51 -8.22 -3.03
N MET A 301 0.36 -7.23 -3.01
CA MET A 301 0.11 -5.92 -2.42
C MET A 301 -1.03 -5.17 -3.11
N GLU A 302 -1.02 -5.16 -4.44
CA GLU A 302 -2.10 -4.54 -5.21
C GLU A 302 -3.43 -5.28 -4.99
N LEU A 303 -3.43 -6.61 -4.97
CA LEU A 303 -4.61 -7.43 -4.71
C LEU A 303 -5.23 -7.13 -3.33
N VAL A 304 -4.38 -7.10 -2.30
CA VAL A 304 -4.78 -6.78 -0.94
C VAL A 304 -5.33 -5.36 -0.85
N SER A 305 -4.70 -4.40 -1.52
CA SER A 305 -5.17 -3.01 -1.60
C SER A 305 -6.57 -2.89 -2.17
N VAL A 306 -6.77 -3.48 -3.35
CA VAL A 306 -7.96 -3.22 -4.18
C VAL A 306 -9.15 -4.03 -3.67
N TYR A 307 -8.93 -5.28 -3.26
CA TYR A 307 -10.02 -6.23 -3.01
C TYR A 307 -10.17 -6.67 -1.55
N CYS A 308 -9.16 -6.48 -0.69
CA CYS A 308 -9.28 -6.81 0.74
C CYS A 308 -9.58 -5.58 1.60
N PHE A 309 -8.95 -4.43 1.30
CA PHE A 309 -9.08 -3.18 2.05
C PHE A 309 -9.89 -2.09 1.34
N GLY A 310 -10.76 -2.48 0.40
CA GLY A 310 -11.61 -1.57 -0.36
C GLY A 310 -12.72 -0.89 0.45
N GLU A 311 -13.94 -0.80 -0.09
CA GLU A 311 -15.04 -0.01 0.51
C GLU A 311 -15.65 -0.61 1.79
N GLN A 312 -15.31 -1.85 2.17
CA GLN A 312 -15.86 -2.55 3.33
C GLN A 312 -14.74 -3.09 4.23
N LEU A 313 -14.98 -3.10 5.55
CA LEU A 313 -14.06 -3.69 6.52
C LEU A 313 -13.87 -5.18 6.20
N PRO A 314 -12.63 -5.68 6.07
CA PRO A 314 -12.40 -7.11 5.91
C PRO A 314 -12.92 -7.91 7.11
N ASN A 315 -13.24 -9.19 6.89
CA ASN A 315 -13.64 -10.09 7.95
C ASN A 315 -12.64 -10.02 9.15
N PRO A 316 -13.10 -9.98 10.42
CA PRO A 316 -12.20 -9.94 11.59
C PRO A 316 -11.12 -11.04 11.60
N GLU A 317 -11.40 -12.23 11.07
CA GLU A 317 -10.39 -13.28 10.91
C GLU A 317 -9.31 -12.92 9.89
N LEU A 318 -9.69 -12.26 8.80
CA LEU A 318 -8.77 -11.77 7.79
C LEU A 318 -7.92 -10.61 8.35
N VAL A 319 -8.53 -9.71 9.12
CA VAL A 319 -7.81 -8.67 9.86
C VAL A 319 -6.77 -9.28 10.80
N ARG A 320 -7.13 -10.32 11.56
CA ARG A 320 -6.17 -11.05 12.41
C ARG A 320 -5.02 -11.67 11.62
N LYS A 321 -5.30 -12.30 10.46
CA LYS A 321 -4.26 -12.85 9.57
C LYS A 321 -3.31 -11.75 9.07
N PHE A 322 -3.84 -10.59 8.67
CA PHE A 322 -3.05 -9.45 8.23
C PHE A 322 -2.23 -8.82 9.35
N ILE A 323 -2.75 -8.74 10.58
CA ILE A 323 -1.96 -8.32 11.74
C ILE A 323 -0.80 -9.30 11.99
N GLY A 324 -1.02 -10.60 11.80
CA GLY A 324 0.06 -11.60 11.84
C GLY A 324 1.14 -11.41 10.77
N TYR A 325 0.86 -10.69 9.68
CA TYR A 325 1.89 -10.27 8.71
C TYR A 325 2.72 -9.13 9.22
N VAL A 326 2.05 -8.10 9.76
CA VAL A 326 2.69 -6.92 10.33
C VAL A 326 3.59 -7.33 11.48
N ILE A 327 3.17 -8.32 12.28
CA ILE A 327 3.89 -8.69 13.49
C ILE A 327 3.76 -10.20 13.75
N LYS A 328 4.90 -10.91 13.71
CA LYS A 328 4.95 -12.38 13.87
C LYS A 328 4.69 -12.75 15.34
N ASP A 329 3.88 -13.78 15.58
CA ASP A 329 3.84 -14.49 16.87
C ASP A 329 5.12 -15.34 16.97
N GLU A 330 5.90 -15.19 18.03
CA GLU A 330 7.18 -15.86 18.15
C GLU A 330 7.12 -17.15 18.96
N ASN A 331 7.45 -18.25 18.28
CA ASN A 331 8.25 -19.36 18.81
C ASN A 331 9.35 -19.79 17.82
N GLU A 332 9.54 -19.05 16.73
CA GLU A 332 10.56 -19.31 15.70
C GLU A 332 11.34 -18.00 15.48
N THR A 333 12.44 -17.84 16.21
CA THR A 333 13.53 -16.92 15.85
C THR A 333 14.27 -17.50 14.65
N GLU A 334 13.59 -17.68 13.52
CA GLU A 334 14.28 -17.80 12.24
C GLU A 334 14.46 -16.38 11.71
N ASP A 335 15.74 -16.04 11.54
CA ASP A 335 16.24 -14.79 11.02
C ASP A 335 15.43 -14.29 9.82
N PHE A 336 15.42 -12.98 9.65
CA PHE A 336 14.82 -12.34 8.49
C PHE A 336 15.41 -12.95 7.20
N THR A 337 14.57 -13.75 6.51
CA THR A 337 14.69 -14.37 5.16
C THR A 337 15.22 -15.83 5.13
N PRO A 338 14.94 -16.66 4.07
CA PRO A 338 14.17 -16.48 2.85
C PRO A 338 13.33 -17.75 2.57
N PHE A 339 12.14 -17.88 3.17
CA PHE A 339 11.20 -18.98 2.95
C PHE A 339 11.52 -20.32 3.60
N ASP A 340 11.38 -20.37 4.92
CA ASP A 340 10.31 -21.16 5.55
C ASP A 340 9.89 -20.44 6.87
N GLY A 341 8.71 -20.63 7.46
CA GLY A 341 7.61 -21.53 7.13
C GLY A 341 6.34 -20.88 6.57
N GLN A 342 5.99 -21.32 5.36
CA GLN A 342 4.63 -21.44 4.80
C GLN A 342 3.80 -20.18 4.47
N GLY A 343 4.43 -19.12 3.93
CA GLY A 343 3.72 -18.01 3.28
C GLY A 343 4.64 -17.13 2.43
N ILE A 344 4.07 -16.15 1.71
CA ILE A 344 4.86 -15.06 1.11
C ILE A 344 5.55 -14.37 2.27
N ASP A 345 6.88 -14.43 2.33
CA ASP A 345 7.65 -13.73 3.34
C ASP A 345 7.38 -12.21 3.20
N VAL A 346 6.63 -11.71 4.17
CA VAL A 346 6.13 -10.35 4.28
C VAL A 346 7.33 -9.49 4.62
N THR A 347 7.84 -8.71 3.67
CA THR A 347 8.96 -7.80 3.94
C THR A 347 8.52 -6.64 4.84
N PRO A 348 9.44 -5.89 5.47
CA PRO A 348 9.07 -4.70 6.26
C PRO A 348 8.18 -3.71 5.48
N VAL A 349 8.37 -3.63 4.16
CA VAL A 349 7.53 -2.83 3.25
C VAL A 349 6.10 -3.35 3.17
N ILE A 350 5.90 -4.66 3.11
CA ILE A 350 4.55 -5.26 3.12
C ILE A 350 3.92 -5.07 4.51
N ARG A 351 4.70 -5.21 5.58
CA ARG A 351 4.24 -4.99 6.97
C ARG A 351 3.73 -3.58 7.19
N SER A 352 4.54 -2.58 6.86
CA SER A 352 4.18 -1.17 6.99
C SER A 352 2.95 -0.84 6.15
N TYR A 353 2.90 -1.34 4.91
CA TYR A 353 1.78 -1.13 4.03
C TYR A 353 0.47 -1.72 4.55
N ILE A 354 0.46 -2.99 4.97
CA ILE A 354 -0.74 -3.63 5.52
C ILE A 354 -1.21 -2.89 6.77
N LEU A 355 -0.28 -2.46 7.62
CA LEU A 355 -0.60 -1.65 8.79
C LEU A 355 -1.22 -0.30 8.40
N GLN A 356 -0.65 0.38 7.40
CA GLN A 356 -1.21 1.62 6.85
C GLN A 356 -2.63 1.41 6.29
N GLN A 357 -2.87 0.33 5.55
CA GLN A 357 -4.20 0.01 5.03
C GLN A 357 -5.20 -0.24 6.18
N LEU A 358 -4.83 -1.04 7.19
CA LEU A 358 -5.65 -1.31 8.37
C LEU A 358 -5.99 -0.02 9.15
N LEU A 359 -5.01 0.86 9.36
CA LEU A 359 -5.21 2.12 10.09
C LEU A 359 -6.00 3.16 9.28
N ALA A 360 -6.04 3.04 7.95
CA ALA A 360 -6.81 3.93 7.09
C ALA A 360 -8.32 3.60 7.07
N ILE A 361 -8.73 2.44 7.59
CA ILE A 361 -10.14 2.02 7.62
C ILE A 361 -10.91 2.88 8.63
N LYS A 362 -11.91 3.62 8.14
CA LYS A 362 -12.78 4.45 8.99
C LYS A 362 -13.81 3.62 9.75
N ASP A 363 -14.50 2.73 9.03
CA ASP A 363 -15.54 1.86 9.57
C ASP A 363 -14.89 0.63 10.18
N GLY A 364 -14.75 0.60 11.51
CA GLY A 364 -14.06 -0.50 12.22
C GLY A 364 -12.74 -0.14 12.88
N GLU A 365 -12.40 1.16 12.95
CA GLU A 365 -11.22 1.67 13.67
C GLU A 365 -11.06 1.01 15.05
N LYS A 366 -12.15 0.93 15.83
CA LYS A 366 -12.12 0.32 17.17
C LYS A 366 -11.62 -1.14 17.17
N GLU A 367 -12.02 -1.94 16.19
CA GLU A 367 -11.61 -3.35 16.10
C GLU A 367 -10.13 -3.49 15.69
N VAL A 368 -9.67 -2.64 14.77
CA VAL A 368 -8.25 -2.59 14.37
C VAL A 368 -7.37 -2.24 15.57
N TYR A 369 -7.73 -1.20 16.33
CA TYR A 369 -6.98 -0.81 17.53
C TYR A 369 -7.03 -1.86 18.63
N LYS A 370 -8.17 -2.56 18.81
CA LYS A 370 -8.29 -3.66 19.77
C LYS A 370 -7.31 -4.79 19.46
N HIS A 371 -7.21 -5.21 18.20
CA HIS A 371 -6.28 -6.26 17.81
C HIS A 371 -4.81 -5.84 17.89
N LEU A 372 -4.49 -4.57 17.59
CA LEU A 372 -3.16 -4.03 17.82
C LEU A 372 -2.80 -4.00 19.32
N GLU A 373 -3.77 -3.70 20.20
CA GLU A 373 -3.59 -3.73 21.66
C GLU A 373 -3.30 -5.14 22.17
N GLU A 374 -4.09 -6.13 21.73
CA GLU A 374 -3.88 -7.55 22.05
C GLU A 374 -2.48 -8.02 21.64
N TYR A 375 -1.99 -7.55 20.48
CA TYR A 375 -0.63 -7.85 20.05
C TYR A 375 0.42 -7.18 20.93
N LEU A 376 0.35 -5.85 21.15
CA LEU A 376 1.33 -5.12 21.95
C LEU A 376 1.44 -5.70 23.36
N HIS A 377 0.32 -6.13 23.94
CA HIS A 377 0.31 -6.80 25.23
C HIS A 377 1.11 -8.10 25.21
N ARG A 378 0.91 -8.96 24.20
CA ARG A 378 1.68 -10.21 24.03
C ARG A 378 3.17 -9.94 23.83
N ALA A 379 3.52 -9.03 22.94
CA ALA A 379 4.91 -8.68 22.65
C ALA A 379 5.63 -8.06 23.86
N SER A 380 4.93 -7.30 24.70
CA SER A 380 5.50 -6.72 25.93
C SER A 380 5.91 -7.78 26.97
N GLY A 381 5.36 -9.00 26.88
CA GLY A 381 5.70 -10.13 27.76
C GLY A 381 7.02 -10.84 27.41
N LEU A 382 7.63 -10.54 26.27
CA LEU A 382 8.86 -11.17 25.78
C LEU A 382 10.08 -10.30 26.17
N ALA A 383 10.63 -10.55 27.36
CA ALA A 383 11.65 -9.70 27.98
C ALA A 383 13.00 -9.67 27.24
N GLU A 384 13.34 -10.72 26.47
CA GLU A 384 14.61 -10.83 25.75
C GLU A 384 14.66 -9.96 24.47
N GLN A 385 13.55 -9.32 24.09
CA GLN A 385 13.40 -8.66 22.78
C GLN A 385 13.05 -7.17 22.85
N ARG A 386 13.51 -6.49 23.91
CA ARG A 386 13.14 -5.09 24.15
C ARG A 386 13.41 -4.16 22.97
N GLU A 387 14.48 -4.40 22.21
CA GLU A 387 14.83 -3.61 21.02
C GLU A 387 13.84 -3.84 19.87
N HIS A 388 13.54 -5.10 19.53
CA HIS A 388 12.53 -5.43 18.53
C HIS A 388 11.14 -4.89 18.89
N PHE A 389 10.78 -4.93 20.17
CA PHE A 389 9.53 -4.33 20.65
C PHE A 389 9.49 -2.81 20.40
N ILE A 390 10.60 -2.11 20.61
CA ILE A 390 10.71 -0.68 20.29
C ILE A 390 10.57 -0.45 18.78
N GLU A 391 11.22 -1.27 17.94
CA GLU A 391 11.11 -1.16 16.47
C GLU A 391 9.66 -1.32 16.00
N VAL A 392 8.92 -2.29 16.55
CA VAL A 392 7.48 -2.47 16.27
C VAL A 392 6.68 -1.25 16.71
N CYS A 393 6.97 -0.68 17.87
CA CYS A 393 6.31 0.54 18.34
C CYS A 393 6.61 1.73 17.42
N VAL A 394 7.86 1.88 16.95
CA VAL A 394 8.26 2.91 16.00
C VAL A 394 7.52 2.74 14.68
N LEU A 395 7.45 1.52 14.14
CA LEU A 395 6.70 1.22 12.92
C LEU A 395 5.22 1.59 13.06
N CYS A 396 4.60 1.25 14.20
CA CYS A 396 3.21 1.61 14.48
C CYS A 396 3.02 3.13 14.55
N VAL A 397 3.90 3.84 15.25
CA VAL A 397 3.86 5.31 15.35
C VAL A 397 4.01 5.96 13.98
N GLN A 398 4.94 5.49 13.14
CA GLN A 398 5.14 6.01 11.78
C GLN A 398 3.89 5.81 10.92
N CYS A 399 3.29 4.61 10.91
CA CYS A 399 2.08 4.36 10.14
C CYS A 399 0.88 5.19 10.64
N MET A 400 0.73 5.34 11.96
CA MET A 400 -0.31 6.20 12.55
C MET A 400 -0.06 7.69 12.26
N GLU A 401 1.21 8.12 12.22
CA GLU A 401 1.63 9.48 11.88
C GLU A 401 1.30 9.79 10.42
N ASP A 402 1.51 8.85 9.50
CA ASP A 402 1.15 8.99 8.08
C ASP A 402 -0.36 9.22 7.91
N VAL A 403 -1.19 8.41 8.57
CA VAL A 403 -2.65 8.56 8.54
C VAL A 403 -3.07 9.94 9.05
N GLN A 404 -2.46 10.39 10.15
CA GLN A 404 -2.76 11.70 10.71
C GLN A 404 -2.26 12.85 9.82
N THR A 405 -1.10 12.69 9.18
CA THR A 405 -0.54 13.66 8.24
C THR A 405 -1.45 13.83 7.04
N VAL A 406 -1.95 12.74 6.44
CA VAL A 406 -2.94 12.79 5.35
C VAL A 406 -4.21 13.52 5.77
N LYS A 407 -4.71 13.28 6.98
CA LYS A 407 -5.89 13.99 7.54
C LYS A 407 -5.63 15.50 7.64
N LEU A 408 -4.46 15.90 8.13
CA LEU A 408 -4.09 17.31 8.26
C LEU A 408 -3.82 17.98 6.91
N LEU A 409 -3.25 17.26 5.93
CA LEU A 409 -3.07 17.75 4.56
C LEU A 409 -4.42 17.99 3.88
N LYS A 410 -5.37 17.06 3.98
CA LYS A 410 -6.74 17.25 3.45
C LYS A 410 -7.43 18.44 4.12
N ALA A 411 -7.22 18.66 5.41
CA ALA A 411 -7.77 19.81 6.11
C ALA A 411 -7.26 21.16 5.57
N LYS A 412 -6.07 21.19 4.96
CA LYS A 412 -5.52 22.37 4.30
C LYS A 412 -6.33 22.81 3.08
N GLU A 413 -7.05 21.89 2.42
CA GLU A 413 -7.98 22.22 1.33
C GLU A 413 -9.13 23.12 1.82
N GLY A 414 -9.53 22.97 3.09
CA GLY A 414 -10.46 23.88 3.78
C GLY A 414 -9.83 25.19 4.27
N GLY A 415 -8.52 25.39 4.01
CA GLY A 415 -7.74 26.57 4.40
C GLY A 415 -6.72 26.30 5.50
N ALA A 416 -5.63 27.09 5.51
CA ALA A 416 -4.55 26.97 6.49
C ALA A 416 -5.03 27.08 7.95
N ASN A 417 -6.02 27.94 8.23
CA ASN A 417 -6.58 28.08 9.57
C ASN A 417 -7.31 26.81 10.04
N VAL A 418 -7.93 26.06 9.12
CA VAL A 418 -8.57 24.77 9.43
C VAL A 418 -7.53 23.72 9.77
N GLN A 419 -6.44 23.65 9.00
CA GLN A 419 -5.31 22.76 9.28
C GLN A 419 -4.69 23.04 10.66
N ILE A 420 -4.40 24.31 10.98
CA ILE A 420 -3.84 24.72 12.28
C ILE A 420 -4.83 24.42 13.42
N LEU A 421 -6.13 24.66 13.22
CA LEU A 421 -7.16 24.35 14.21
C LEU A 421 -7.21 22.85 14.54
N LEU A 422 -7.12 21.99 13.53
CA LEU A 422 -7.08 20.54 13.75
C LEU A 422 -5.79 20.10 14.45
N ALA A 423 -4.63 20.64 14.06
CA ALA A 423 -3.36 20.38 14.75
C ALA A 423 -3.45 20.80 16.23
N SER A 424 -4.00 21.98 16.52
CA SER A 424 -4.22 22.48 17.88
C SER A 424 -5.13 21.56 18.70
N ARG A 425 -6.23 21.05 18.09
CA ARG A 425 -7.14 20.11 18.75
C ARG A 425 -6.45 18.81 19.13
N GLU A 426 -5.57 18.29 18.28
CA GLU A 426 -4.83 17.06 18.56
C GLU A 426 -3.83 17.24 19.69
N LEU A 427 -3.05 18.33 19.68
CA LEU A 427 -2.16 18.67 20.80
C LEU A 427 -2.93 18.82 22.12
N ALA A 428 -4.08 19.50 22.09
CA ALA A 428 -4.92 19.72 23.27
C ALA A 428 -5.57 18.42 23.77
N ARG A 429 -5.90 17.50 22.86
CA ARG A 429 -6.42 16.17 23.20
C ARG A 429 -5.36 15.39 23.97
N THR A 430 -4.14 15.30 23.44
CA THR A 430 -3.05 14.55 24.07
C THR A 430 -2.65 15.14 25.42
N LEU A 431 -2.65 16.47 25.55
CA LEU A 431 -2.33 17.13 26.81
C LEU A 431 -3.26 16.70 27.96
N ARG A 432 -4.51 16.35 27.66
CA ARG A 432 -5.48 15.84 28.63
C ARG A 432 -5.26 14.36 28.97
N THR A 433 -4.79 13.55 28.03
CA THR A 433 -4.64 12.10 28.20
C THR A 433 -3.26 11.68 28.72
N ILE A 434 -2.24 12.53 28.60
CA ILE A 434 -0.84 12.17 28.89
C ILE A 434 -0.58 11.67 30.33
N HIS A 435 -1.40 12.06 31.30
CA HIS A 435 -1.28 11.61 32.70
C HIS A 435 -1.87 10.21 32.95
N ILE A 436 -2.71 9.71 32.03
CA ILE A 436 -3.44 8.43 32.17
C ILE A 436 -2.51 7.23 31.87
N HIS A 437 -1.40 7.47 31.16
CA HIS A 437 -0.56 6.42 30.57
C HIS A 437 0.73 6.10 31.34
N GLN A 438 0.84 6.48 32.62
CA GLN A 438 2.11 6.41 33.35
C GLN A 438 2.62 4.98 33.61
N ASN A 439 1.77 3.94 33.52
CA ASN A 439 2.10 2.58 33.96
C ASN A 439 1.95 1.47 32.90
N SER A 440 1.46 1.76 31.69
CA SER A 440 1.29 0.74 30.63
C SER A 440 1.31 1.37 29.24
N LEU A 441 2.10 0.81 28.33
CA LEU A 441 2.14 1.21 26.92
C LEU A 441 0.91 0.64 26.21
N THR A 442 0.08 1.51 25.64
CA THR A 442 -1.14 1.14 24.92
C THR A 442 -1.09 1.68 23.49
N THR A 443 -1.94 1.16 22.60
CA THR A 443 -2.14 1.70 21.25
C THR A 443 -2.54 3.18 21.26
N ASN A 444 -3.29 3.62 22.28
CA ASN A 444 -3.63 5.03 22.48
C ASN A 444 -2.38 5.89 22.76
N CYS A 445 -1.38 5.35 23.49
CA CYS A 445 -0.10 6.05 23.68
C CYS A 445 0.60 6.26 22.34
N LEU A 446 0.69 5.22 21.51
CA LEU A 446 1.33 5.30 20.19
C LEU A 446 0.58 6.29 19.28
N LYS A 447 -0.75 6.26 19.30
CA LYS A 447 -1.62 7.21 18.58
C LYS A 447 -1.41 8.65 19.04
N ASP A 448 -1.25 8.86 20.34
CA ASP A 448 -0.98 10.17 20.92
C ASP A 448 0.39 10.70 20.50
N ILE A 449 1.42 9.85 20.48
CA ILE A 449 2.77 10.19 19.98
C ILE A 449 2.71 10.57 18.51
N ALA A 450 2.07 9.74 17.67
CA ALA A 450 1.88 10.00 16.25
C ALA A 450 1.12 11.31 15.99
N GLY A 451 0.05 11.55 16.74
CA GLY A 451 -0.75 12.77 16.68
C GLY A 451 0.02 14.03 17.06
N ILE A 452 0.85 13.97 18.12
CA ILE A 452 1.73 15.08 18.50
C ILE A 452 2.73 15.36 17.37
N ARG A 453 3.39 14.33 16.84
CA ARG A 453 4.43 14.49 15.81
C ARG A 453 3.87 15.16 14.56
N ALA A 454 2.74 14.67 14.05
CA ALA A 454 2.06 15.26 12.89
C ALA A 454 1.61 16.72 13.16
N ALA A 455 1.08 17.01 14.36
CA ALA A 455 0.65 18.36 14.71
C ALA A 455 1.81 19.36 14.90
N LEU A 456 2.93 18.90 15.47
CA LEU A 456 4.15 19.70 15.61
C LEU A 456 4.83 19.95 14.25
N ASP A 457 4.79 18.96 13.34
CA ASP A 457 5.25 19.14 11.96
C ASP A 457 4.43 20.24 11.25
N VAL A 458 3.10 20.18 11.31
CA VAL A 458 2.23 21.24 10.80
C VAL A 458 2.57 22.59 11.45
N LEU A 459 2.68 22.65 12.78
CA LEU A 459 3.01 23.89 13.48
C LEU A 459 4.33 24.48 12.97
N SER A 460 5.36 23.65 12.78
CA SER A 460 6.68 24.10 12.34
C SER A 460 6.68 24.83 10.99
N THR A 461 5.76 24.47 10.08
CA THR A 461 5.60 25.15 8.78
C THR A 461 5.12 26.60 8.88
N TYR A 462 4.60 27.02 10.04
CA TYR A 462 4.11 28.39 10.28
C TYR A 462 5.04 29.23 11.16
N LEU A 463 6.15 28.64 11.63
CA LEU A 463 7.15 29.29 12.48
C LEU A 463 8.37 29.77 11.66
N GLY A 464 8.15 30.07 10.37
CA GLY A 464 9.12 30.62 9.42
C GLY A 464 9.55 32.06 9.73
N ASP A 465 10.27 32.68 8.79
CA ASP A 465 10.64 34.12 8.88
C ASP A 465 9.40 35.03 8.91
N ASP A 466 8.29 34.54 8.35
CA ASP A 466 6.96 35.16 8.31
C ASP A 466 6.14 34.92 9.60
N PHE A 467 6.72 34.36 10.66
CA PHE A 467 5.99 34.03 11.91
C PHE A 467 5.15 35.19 12.46
N ALA A 468 5.70 36.40 12.50
CA ALA A 468 4.99 37.58 13.01
C ALA A 468 3.77 37.97 12.16
N GLU A 469 3.82 37.68 10.85
CA GLU A 469 2.69 37.87 9.93
C GLU A 469 1.69 36.72 10.04
N ASN A 470 2.18 35.48 10.15
CA ASN A 470 1.35 34.28 10.33
C ASN A 470 0.51 34.33 11.61
N VAL A 471 1.06 34.87 12.70
CA VAL A 471 0.30 35.09 13.96
C VAL A 471 -0.88 36.04 13.76
N LYS A 472 -0.75 37.04 12.87
CA LYS A 472 -1.84 37.97 12.54
C LYS A 472 -2.81 37.40 11.52
N ARG A 473 -2.32 36.54 10.63
CA ARG A 473 -3.06 35.96 9.50
C ARG A 473 -3.92 34.77 9.93
N PHE A 474 -3.49 34.01 10.92
CA PHE A 474 -4.11 32.74 11.32
C PHE A 474 -4.54 32.75 12.79
N ASP A 475 -5.83 32.99 13.03
CA ASP A 475 -6.41 33.09 14.37
C ASP A 475 -6.18 31.84 15.25
N ALA A 476 -6.04 30.66 14.65
CA ALA A 476 -5.80 29.42 15.39
C ALA A 476 -4.34 29.22 15.81
N LEU A 477 -3.38 29.94 15.21
CA LEU A 477 -1.95 29.74 15.43
C LEU A 477 -1.50 30.06 16.87
N PRO A 478 -1.92 31.19 17.50
CA PRO A 478 -1.52 31.50 18.88
C PRO A 478 -1.91 30.40 19.87
N LYS A 479 -3.14 29.89 19.76
CA LYS A 479 -3.66 28.82 20.61
C LYS A 479 -2.92 27.49 20.38
N CYS A 480 -2.59 27.19 19.12
CA CYS A 480 -1.79 26.03 18.77
C CYS A 480 -0.39 26.10 19.42
N LEU A 481 0.26 27.25 19.28
CA LEU A 481 1.59 27.52 19.84
C LEU A 481 1.62 27.41 21.36
N GLU A 482 0.63 27.99 22.04
CA GLU A 482 0.51 27.90 23.50
C GLU A 482 0.34 26.45 23.97
N THR A 483 -0.48 25.67 23.27
CA THR A 483 -0.70 24.25 23.57
C THR A 483 0.59 23.44 23.36
N ALA A 484 1.31 23.68 22.27
CA ALA A 484 2.59 23.05 21.98
C ALA A 484 3.64 23.39 23.05
N LYS A 485 3.71 24.67 23.45
CA LYS A 485 4.60 25.14 24.51
C LYS A 485 4.34 24.40 25.82
N HIS A 486 3.09 24.34 26.26
CA HIS A 486 2.73 23.63 27.50
C HIS A 486 3.09 22.14 27.45
N LEU A 487 2.93 21.50 26.29
CA LEU A 487 3.25 20.09 26.09
C LEU A 487 4.76 19.84 26.15
N CYS A 488 5.54 20.72 25.54
CA CYS A 488 7.00 20.66 25.42
C CYS A 488 7.77 21.15 26.66
N SER A 489 7.24 22.10 27.44
CA SER A 489 7.94 22.70 28.59
C SER A 489 8.07 21.79 29.83
N ASN A 490 7.60 20.54 29.78
CA ASN A 490 7.82 19.60 30.86
C ASN A 490 9.21 18.93 30.71
N SER A 491 10.05 19.01 31.74
CA SER A 491 11.44 18.50 31.72
C SER A 491 11.55 17.01 31.41
N SER A 492 10.50 16.23 31.69
CA SER A 492 10.41 14.80 31.32
C SER A 492 10.21 14.55 29.81
N ARG A 493 10.04 15.60 28.99
CA ARG A 493 9.62 15.52 27.58
C ARG A 493 10.52 16.31 26.64
N SER A 494 11.79 16.47 26.98
CA SER A 494 12.80 17.13 26.13
C SER A 494 12.87 16.57 24.71
N ALA A 495 12.49 15.31 24.50
CA ALA A 495 12.38 14.68 23.18
C ALA A 495 11.38 15.38 22.24
N LEU A 496 10.28 15.96 22.78
CA LEU A 496 9.28 16.66 21.97
C LEU A 496 9.77 18.04 21.52
N GLN A 497 10.50 18.74 22.41
CA GLN A 497 11.20 19.97 22.06
C GLN A 497 12.23 19.71 20.95
N LEU A 498 13.05 18.66 21.10
CA LEU A 498 14.03 18.27 20.09
C LEU A 498 13.38 17.87 18.77
N PHE A 499 12.24 17.16 18.81
CA PHE A 499 11.48 16.83 17.61
C PHE A 499 10.99 18.08 16.87
N LEU A 500 10.39 19.04 17.58
CA LEU A 500 9.95 20.31 16.98
C LEU A 500 11.12 21.07 16.36
N LEU A 501 12.26 21.15 17.05
CA LEU A 501 13.47 21.79 16.52
C LEU A 501 13.94 21.11 15.22
N LYS A 502 13.93 19.77 15.17
CA LYS A 502 14.27 19.02 13.95
C LYS A 502 13.32 19.34 12.79
N GLN A 503 12.01 19.46 13.05
CA GLN A 503 11.06 19.83 11.99
C GLN A 503 11.28 21.27 11.52
N LEU A 504 11.55 22.22 12.42
CA LEU A 504 11.88 23.59 12.03
C LEU A 504 13.08 23.63 11.08
N VAL A 505 14.18 22.96 11.43
CA VAL A 505 15.37 22.90 10.57
C VAL A 505 15.06 22.22 9.23
N ARG A 506 14.17 21.22 9.21
CA ARG A 506 13.77 20.53 7.98
C ARG A 506 12.98 21.42 7.03
N HIS A 507 12.10 22.27 7.55
CA HIS A 507 11.22 23.15 6.74
C HIS A 507 11.87 24.51 6.43
N ASP A 508 12.95 24.87 7.12
CA ASP A 508 13.62 26.15 6.92
C ASP A 508 14.66 26.10 5.80
N PRO A 509 14.48 26.86 4.70
CA PRO A 509 15.44 26.88 3.60
C PRO A 509 16.79 27.48 3.99
N ASN A 510 16.85 28.25 5.08
CA ASN A 510 18.06 28.93 5.55
C ASN A 510 18.86 28.07 6.56
N GLY A 511 18.38 26.85 6.86
CA GLY A 511 19.09 25.87 7.67
C GLY A 511 19.13 26.18 9.17
N ILE A 512 20.03 25.49 9.88
CA ILE A 512 20.05 25.46 11.36
C ILE A 512 20.35 26.82 12.01
N GLU A 513 21.19 27.65 11.39
CA GLU A 513 21.58 28.94 11.97
C GLU A 513 20.43 29.95 11.99
N ALA A 514 19.62 29.99 10.92
CA ALA A 514 18.42 30.83 10.89
C ALA A 514 17.40 30.40 11.96
N VAL A 515 17.22 29.08 12.13
CA VAL A 515 16.35 28.54 13.18
C VAL A 515 16.86 28.89 14.57
N LYS A 516 18.18 28.81 14.81
CA LYS A 516 18.80 29.23 16.09
C LYS A 516 18.52 30.70 16.38
N GLU A 517 18.77 31.60 15.42
CA GLU A 517 18.50 33.03 15.59
C GLU A 517 17.02 33.31 15.86
N ARG A 518 16.13 32.66 15.11
CA ARG A 518 14.67 32.82 15.31
C ARG A 518 14.24 32.33 16.69
N CYS A 519 14.80 31.23 17.16
CA CYS A 519 14.51 30.73 18.50
C CYS A 519 15.16 31.54 19.62
N LYS A 520 15.95 32.59 19.36
CA LYS A 520 16.35 33.55 20.40
C LYS A 520 15.22 34.53 20.78
N THR A 521 14.20 34.66 19.92
CA THR A 521 13.06 35.56 20.15
C THR A 521 12.21 35.13 21.36
N LYS A 522 11.58 36.10 22.04
CA LYS A 522 10.79 35.84 23.26
C LYS A 522 9.68 34.81 23.06
N ASP A 523 9.06 34.80 21.88
CA ASP A 523 7.91 33.94 21.58
C ASP A 523 8.32 32.49 21.27
N LEU A 524 9.56 32.26 20.81
CA LEU A 524 10.06 30.96 20.36
C LEU A 524 11.21 30.41 21.22
N LYS A 525 11.73 31.17 22.20
CA LYS A 525 12.83 30.75 23.10
C LYS A 525 12.62 29.41 23.80
N TRP A 526 11.37 29.05 24.05
CA TRP A 526 11.04 27.79 24.73
C TRP A 526 11.31 26.53 23.88
N ILE A 527 11.53 26.67 22.57
CA ILE A 527 11.78 25.56 21.64
C ILE A 527 13.23 25.06 21.78
N MET A 528 14.18 25.95 22.07
CA MET A 528 15.58 25.58 22.25
C MET A 528 15.79 24.88 23.59
N PRO A 529 16.34 23.65 23.61
CA PRO A 529 16.69 22.99 24.85
C PRO A 529 17.82 23.75 25.57
N PRO A 530 17.83 23.82 26.91
CA PRO A 530 18.83 24.56 27.68
C PRO A 530 20.27 24.04 27.46
N GLN A 531 20.43 22.81 26.96
CA GLN A 531 21.73 22.18 26.69
C GLN A 531 22.41 22.70 25.40
N PHE A 532 21.69 23.44 24.54
CA PHE A 532 22.21 23.94 23.26
C PHE A 532 22.71 25.39 23.31
N GLU A 533 22.67 26.05 24.47
CA GLU A 533 23.15 27.43 24.62
C GLU A 533 24.70 27.54 24.65
N GLU A 534 25.45 26.43 24.77
CA GLU A 534 26.91 26.44 25.05
C GLU A 534 27.85 25.89 23.96
N GLN A 535 27.35 25.36 22.83
CA GLN A 535 28.23 24.85 21.75
C GLN A 535 28.07 25.66 20.47
N ASP A 536 28.70 26.83 20.46
CA ASP A 536 28.79 27.74 19.32
C ASP A 536 29.89 27.28 18.34
N LYS A 537 29.72 26.08 17.77
CA LYS A 537 30.57 25.60 16.66
C LYS A 537 29.71 25.50 15.41
N THR A 538 29.99 26.39 14.45
CA THR A 538 29.47 26.27 13.08
C THR A 538 29.89 24.91 12.52
N PRO A 539 28.95 24.08 12.02
CA PRO A 539 29.29 22.82 11.39
C PRO A 539 30.23 23.06 10.21
N ASP A 540 31.36 22.37 10.21
CA ASP A 540 32.32 22.48 9.13
C ASP A 540 31.86 21.67 7.91
N THR A 541 31.26 22.36 6.95
CA THR A 541 30.72 21.76 5.73
C THR A 541 31.79 21.20 4.79
N PHE A 542 33.07 21.55 4.96
CA PHE A 542 34.15 21.09 4.09
C PHE A 542 34.69 19.70 4.49
N ILE A 543 34.18 19.10 5.58
CA ILE A 543 34.46 17.71 5.97
C ILE A 543 34.11 16.69 4.86
N VAL A 544 33.27 17.07 3.89
CA VAL A 544 33.01 16.26 2.67
C VAL A 544 34.28 15.90 1.89
N HIS A 545 35.35 16.67 2.04
CA HIS A 545 36.66 16.41 1.42
C HIS A 545 37.54 15.44 2.25
N HIS A 546 36.97 14.83 3.30
CA HIS A 546 37.56 13.77 4.11
C HIS A 546 38.97 14.11 4.64
N GLU A 547 39.88 13.13 4.63
CA GLU A 547 41.19 13.22 5.29
C GLU A 547 42.08 14.34 4.72
N ASN A 548 42.00 14.61 3.42
CA ASN A 548 42.82 15.65 2.78
C ASN A 548 42.49 17.04 3.34
N TYR A 549 41.21 17.38 3.42
CA TYR A 549 40.78 18.63 4.02
C TYR A 549 41.03 18.66 5.53
N HIS A 550 40.78 17.55 6.23
CA HIS A 550 41.03 17.47 7.67
C HIS A 550 42.50 17.76 8.00
N THR A 551 43.43 17.15 7.26
CA THR A 551 44.88 17.33 7.48
C THR A 551 45.31 18.77 7.22
N VAL A 552 44.83 19.39 6.13
CA VAL A 552 45.10 20.80 5.81
C VAL A 552 44.49 21.73 6.87
N ARG A 553 43.26 21.48 7.30
CA ARG A 553 42.55 22.30 8.29
C ARG A 553 43.25 22.28 9.65
N GLU A 554 43.65 21.10 10.13
CA GLU A 554 44.37 20.97 11.40
C GLU A 554 45.76 21.63 11.33
N ALA A 555 46.50 21.44 10.22
CA ALA A 555 47.79 22.10 10.01
C ALA A 555 47.65 23.62 9.94
N LEU A 556 46.60 24.13 9.28
CA LEU A 556 46.29 25.55 9.23
C LEU A 556 45.91 26.10 10.61
N GLY A 557 45.06 25.39 11.36
CA GLY A 557 44.69 25.75 12.73
C GLY A 557 45.91 25.83 13.66
N LYS A 558 46.80 24.83 13.57
CA LYS A 558 48.06 24.82 14.31
C LYS A 558 48.98 25.96 13.89
N ALA A 559 49.06 26.27 12.61
CA ALA A 559 49.88 27.36 12.10
C ALA A 559 49.40 28.72 12.60
N ILE A 560 48.09 28.94 12.64
CA ILE A 560 47.48 30.17 13.19
C ILE A 560 47.77 30.30 14.70
N LEU A 561 47.65 29.21 15.47
CA LEU A 561 47.86 29.25 16.92
C LEU A 561 49.34 29.40 17.32
N THR A 562 50.26 28.80 16.56
CA THR A 562 51.69 28.75 16.89
C THR A 562 52.52 29.78 16.11
N SER A 563 51.93 30.47 15.13
CA SER A 563 52.62 31.35 14.17
C SER A 563 53.74 30.65 13.38
N ASN A 564 53.67 29.33 13.21
CA ASN A 564 54.62 28.52 12.42
C ASN A 564 53.90 27.83 11.26
N ILE A 565 54.39 28.01 10.03
CA ILE A 565 53.76 27.53 8.79
C ILE A 565 54.43 26.24 8.25
N ASP A 566 55.51 25.74 8.87
CA ASP A 566 56.28 24.59 8.38
C ASP A 566 55.41 23.34 8.16
N ASP A 567 54.57 23.00 9.15
CA ASP A 567 53.66 21.86 9.09
C ASP A 567 52.58 22.04 8.00
N LEU A 568 52.11 23.26 7.78
CA LEU A 568 51.13 23.56 6.73
C LEU A 568 51.74 23.43 5.33
N ASN A 569 52.99 23.88 5.15
CA ASN A 569 53.70 23.74 3.89
C ASN A 569 53.98 22.27 3.53
N LEU A 570 54.26 21.42 4.52
CA LEU A 570 54.45 19.99 4.33
C LEU A 570 53.16 19.27 3.91
N VAL A 571 52.01 19.71 4.43
CA VAL A 571 50.71 19.08 4.15
C VAL A 571 50.12 19.52 2.79
N ILE A 572 50.53 20.68 2.27
CA ILE A 572 50.06 21.22 0.98
C ILE A 572 50.87 20.67 -0.21
N GLN A 573 52.09 20.15 0.03
CA GLN A 573 52.93 19.50 -0.97
C GLN A 573 52.52 18.05 -1.21
#